data_AF-A0A553JQ53-F1
#
_entry.id   AF-A0A553JQ53-F1
#
_cell.length_a   1.000
_cell.length_b   1.000
_cell.length_c   1.000
_cell.angle_alpha   90.00
_cell.angle_beta   90.00
_cell.angle_gamma   90.00
#
_symmetry.space_group_name_H-M   'P 1'
#
loop_
_entity.id
_entity.type
_entity.pdbx_description
1 polymer ?
#
loop_
_entity_poly.entity_id
_entity_poly.type
_entity_poly.pdbx_seq_one_letter_code
_entity_poly.pdbx_strand_id
1 'polypeptide(L)'
;MSERNKGWIAAVFIGFLWGTPWVVGTPLMEVMDSKMLVWLRYVVASITLFVILGVMSKSAVTQEYQKFSYSWDNRIDVFKTFACGFIGQALFSYFAFLSLDYITASENGVIMGLIPILILSVGFFARGARFTMLQLGAACLALAGVTMLVYVPESSSGGFNLGHVLAFLSAFAFASTAYTRADLAEKYGSISTMYHQFIFAAVGFTFVVLFYGLDFTTALQAFTSPSRILSIFILGVFISGISYLIYIYGINRVGVDGTGMALNLMPLASFALAALVLSEPFTTWKCVAIAIVVSALMIFVKAKAKAPAANPKNCIKPEVAGEM
;
A
#
# COMPACT_ATOMS: atom_id res chain seq x y z
N MET A 1 13.83 -7.92 -21.53
CA MET A 1 13.70 -6.93 -20.44
C MET A 1 14.22 -7.57 -19.15
N SER A 2 15.13 -6.91 -18.42
CA SER A 2 15.71 -7.48 -17.18
C SER A 2 14.66 -7.63 -16.08
N GLU A 3 14.84 -8.60 -15.17
CA GLU A 3 13.93 -8.81 -14.03
C GLU A 3 13.82 -7.55 -13.14
N ARG A 4 14.93 -6.82 -12.98
CA ARG A 4 14.94 -5.53 -12.27
C ARG A 4 14.04 -4.49 -12.94
N ASN A 5 14.03 -4.41 -14.27
CA ASN A 5 13.19 -3.46 -15.00
C ASN A 5 11.70 -3.82 -14.86
N LYS A 6 11.35 -5.11 -14.91
CA LYS A 6 9.98 -5.57 -14.65
C LYS A 6 9.49 -5.18 -13.25
N GLY A 7 10.37 -5.31 -12.25
CA GLY A 7 10.07 -4.89 -10.88
C GLY A 7 9.81 -3.39 -10.75
N TRP A 8 10.62 -2.54 -11.41
CA TRP A 8 10.38 -1.10 -11.42
C TRP A 8 9.11 -0.71 -12.17
N ILE A 9 8.79 -1.36 -13.28
CA ILE A 9 7.53 -1.16 -14.00
C ILE A 9 6.35 -1.46 -13.08
N ALA A 10 6.39 -2.58 -12.36
CA ALA A 10 5.35 -2.94 -11.39
C ALA A 10 5.23 -1.90 -10.25
N ALA A 11 6.36 -1.47 -9.68
CA ALA A 11 6.38 -0.47 -8.62
C ALA A 11 5.82 0.89 -9.06
N VAL A 12 6.21 1.37 -10.24
CA VAL A 12 5.71 2.62 -10.83
C VAL A 12 4.23 2.50 -11.15
N PHE A 13 3.79 1.38 -11.75
CA PHE A 13 2.38 1.13 -12.00
C PHE A 13 1.55 1.19 -10.72
N ILE A 14 2.05 0.62 -9.61
CA ILE A 14 1.38 0.70 -8.31
C ILE A 14 1.38 2.11 -7.75
N GLY A 15 2.48 2.85 -7.87
CA GLY A 15 2.53 4.27 -7.52
C GLY A 15 1.41 5.06 -8.20
N PHE A 16 1.15 4.82 -9.49
CA PHE A 16 0.02 5.43 -10.18
C PHE A 16 -1.34 4.88 -9.74
N LEU A 17 -1.49 3.55 -9.70
CA LEU A 17 -2.78 2.91 -9.40
C LEU A 17 -3.29 3.30 -8.01
N TRP A 18 -2.43 3.37 -7.00
CA TRP A 18 -2.80 3.72 -5.63
C TRP A 18 -2.99 5.22 -5.39
N GLY A 19 -2.73 6.08 -6.37
CA GLY A 19 -3.18 7.48 -6.32
C GLY A 19 -4.63 7.68 -6.74
N THR A 20 -5.28 6.70 -7.35
CA THR A 20 -6.67 6.78 -7.81
C THR A 20 -7.79 6.49 -6.78
N PRO A 21 -7.58 5.82 -5.62
CA PRO A 21 -8.67 5.40 -4.73
C PRO A 21 -9.57 6.54 -4.24
N TRP A 22 -9.01 7.73 -4.01
CA TRP A 22 -9.78 8.89 -3.52
C TRP A 22 -10.83 9.35 -4.53
N VAL A 23 -10.45 9.39 -5.81
CA VAL A 23 -11.34 9.79 -6.91
C VAL A 23 -12.35 8.70 -7.23
N VAL A 24 -11.89 7.44 -7.27
CA VAL A 24 -12.77 6.29 -7.55
C VAL A 24 -13.74 6.07 -6.38
N GLY A 25 -13.38 6.43 -5.15
CA GLY A 25 -14.22 6.29 -3.96
C GLY A 25 -15.32 7.34 -3.83
N THR A 26 -15.25 8.48 -4.52
CA THR A 26 -16.20 9.59 -4.36
C THR A 26 -17.67 9.16 -4.48
N PRO A 27 -18.11 8.40 -5.52
CA PRO A 27 -19.52 8.02 -5.64
C PRO A 27 -20.05 7.10 -4.53
N LEU A 28 -19.15 6.42 -3.81
CA LEU A 28 -19.50 5.55 -2.68
C LEU A 28 -19.60 6.36 -1.38
N MET A 29 -18.72 7.34 -1.19
CA MET A 29 -18.73 8.20 0.00
C MET A 29 -19.99 9.08 0.11
N GLU A 30 -20.71 9.30 -0.99
CA GLU A 30 -22.01 9.98 -1.00
C GLU A 30 -23.13 9.19 -0.31
N VAL A 31 -22.98 7.87 -0.18
CA VAL A 31 -24.05 6.96 0.26
C VAL A 31 -23.69 6.10 1.46
N MET A 32 -22.40 6.00 1.79
CA MET A 32 -21.93 5.25 2.95
C MET A 32 -20.72 5.90 3.58
N ASP A 33 -20.55 5.68 4.87
CA ASP A 33 -19.40 6.20 5.59
C ASP A 33 -18.10 5.45 5.26
N SER A 34 -16.98 6.04 5.68
CA SER A 34 -15.63 5.48 5.49
C SER A 34 -15.45 4.09 6.11
N LYS A 35 -16.20 3.76 7.18
CA LYS A 35 -16.11 2.45 7.85
C LYS A 35 -16.73 1.38 6.96
N MET A 36 -17.93 1.64 6.45
CA MET A 36 -18.67 0.75 5.58
C MET A 36 -17.99 0.57 4.22
N LEU A 37 -17.47 1.67 3.64
CA LEU A 37 -16.71 1.63 2.39
C LEU A 37 -15.48 0.73 2.51
N VAL A 38 -14.70 0.89 3.58
CA VAL A 38 -13.48 0.10 3.81
C VAL A 38 -13.82 -1.38 4.04
N TRP A 39 -14.87 -1.66 4.82
CA TRP A 39 -15.36 -3.02 5.02
C TRP A 39 -15.75 -3.68 3.69
N LEU A 40 -16.64 -3.05 2.90
CA LEU A 40 -17.13 -3.60 1.65
C LEU A 40 -15.99 -3.81 0.64
N ARG A 41 -15.08 -2.83 0.55
CA ARG A 41 -13.88 -2.89 -0.29
C ARG A 41 -13.03 -4.14 0.01
N TYR A 42 -12.86 -4.50 1.28
CA TYR A 42 -12.04 -5.65 1.66
C TYR A 42 -12.77 -6.98 1.62
N VAL A 43 -14.09 -7.00 1.77
CA VAL A 43 -14.89 -8.17 1.42
C VAL A 43 -14.69 -8.50 -0.07
N VAL A 44 -14.83 -7.51 -0.96
CA VAL A 44 -14.60 -7.71 -2.40
C VAL A 44 -13.16 -8.13 -2.71
N ALA A 45 -12.17 -7.53 -2.06
CA ALA A 45 -10.76 -7.92 -2.22
C ALA A 45 -10.50 -9.37 -1.79
N SER A 46 -11.10 -9.80 -0.67
CA SER A 46 -10.98 -11.17 -0.15
C SER A 46 -11.59 -12.19 -1.12
N ILE A 47 -12.78 -11.89 -1.67
CA ILE A 47 -13.44 -12.72 -2.68
C ILE A 47 -12.57 -12.81 -3.95
N THR A 48 -12.02 -11.68 -4.39
CA THR A 48 -11.13 -11.62 -5.57
C THR A 48 -9.92 -12.56 -5.40
N LEU A 49 -9.24 -12.46 -4.26
CA LEU A 49 -8.06 -13.28 -3.98
C LEU A 49 -8.41 -14.75 -3.77
N PHE A 50 -9.58 -15.06 -3.22
CA PHE A 50 -10.09 -16.42 -3.14
C PHE A 50 -10.26 -17.05 -4.54
N VAL A 51 -10.88 -16.31 -5.47
CA VAL A 51 -11.06 -16.76 -6.86
C VAL A 51 -9.70 -16.95 -7.55
N ILE A 52 -8.79 -15.98 -7.41
CA ILE A 52 -7.43 -16.07 -7.99
C ILE A 52 -6.70 -17.29 -7.42
N LEU A 53 -6.76 -17.52 -6.11
CA LEU A 53 -6.14 -18.67 -5.45
C LEU A 53 -6.73 -19.99 -5.96
N GLY A 54 -8.06 -20.07 -6.14
CA GLY A 54 -8.74 -21.25 -6.66
C GLY A 54 -8.39 -21.56 -8.13
N VAL A 55 -8.22 -20.55 -8.97
CA VAL A 55 -7.82 -20.71 -10.38
C VAL A 55 -6.34 -21.07 -10.50
N MET A 56 -5.47 -20.37 -9.76
CA MET A 56 -4.02 -20.58 -9.85
C MET A 56 -3.55 -21.85 -9.15
N SER A 57 -4.22 -22.29 -8.08
CA SER A 57 -3.95 -23.58 -7.43
C SER A 57 -4.14 -24.77 -8.38
N LYS A 58 -5.02 -24.64 -9.39
CA LYS A 58 -5.24 -25.67 -10.42
C LYS A 58 -4.18 -25.66 -11.52
N SER A 59 -3.39 -24.60 -11.64
CA SER A 59 -2.48 -24.35 -12.77
C SER A 59 -1.00 -24.24 -12.36
N ALA A 60 -0.71 -24.01 -11.08
CA ALA A 60 0.64 -23.76 -10.60
C ALA A 60 1.39 -25.05 -10.22
N VAL A 61 2.10 -25.60 -11.20
CA VAL A 61 3.44 -26.18 -10.98
C VAL A 61 4.40 -25.00 -10.77
N THR A 62 5.41 -25.15 -9.89
CA THR A 62 6.56 -24.25 -9.66
C THR A 62 6.44 -23.11 -8.62
N GLN A 63 6.49 -23.46 -7.33
CA GLN A 63 7.37 -22.90 -6.28
C GLN A 63 6.94 -23.50 -4.93
N GLU A 64 7.86 -24.14 -4.20
CA GLU A 64 7.60 -24.73 -2.87
C GLU A 64 7.51 -23.62 -1.80
N TYR A 65 6.40 -22.90 -1.77
CA TYR A 65 6.08 -22.04 -0.64
C TYR A 65 5.60 -22.89 0.54
N GLN A 66 5.87 -22.43 1.77
CA GLN A 66 5.25 -23.06 2.94
C GLN A 66 3.74 -22.85 2.87
N LYS A 67 2.97 -23.90 3.18
CA LYS A 67 1.52 -23.78 3.26
C LYS A 67 1.17 -22.93 4.47
N PHE A 68 0.45 -21.84 4.25
CA PHE A 68 -0.12 -21.06 5.35
C PHE A 68 -1.23 -21.89 6.02
N SER A 69 -1.07 -22.18 7.31
CA SER A 69 -2.06 -22.85 8.14
C SER A 69 -2.30 -22.03 9.41
N TYR A 70 -3.45 -22.20 10.04
CA TYR A 70 -3.69 -21.63 11.36
C TYR A 70 -3.29 -22.68 12.40
N SER A 71 -2.01 -22.69 12.79
CA SER A 71 -1.47 -23.60 13.82
C SER A 71 -0.90 -22.80 14.99
N TRP A 72 -0.81 -23.45 16.15
CA TRP A 72 -0.05 -22.94 17.28
C TRP A 72 1.44 -22.83 16.99
N ASP A 73 1.98 -23.57 16.02
CA ASP A 73 3.40 -23.52 15.66
C ASP A 73 3.78 -22.22 14.94
N ASN A 74 2.88 -21.65 14.14
CA ASN A 74 3.11 -20.43 13.37
C ASN A 74 2.31 -19.22 13.91
N ARG A 75 1.87 -19.27 15.16
CA ARG A 75 1.11 -18.20 15.85
C ARG A 75 1.69 -16.79 15.69
N ILE A 76 3.02 -16.66 15.64
CA ILE A 76 3.69 -15.36 15.41
C ILE A 76 3.42 -14.85 14.01
N ASP A 77 3.47 -15.73 13.00
CA ASP A 77 3.22 -15.35 11.61
C ASP A 77 1.73 -15.13 11.34
N VAL A 78 0.85 -15.88 12.02
CA VAL A 78 -0.59 -15.60 12.05
C VAL A 78 -0.85 -14.21 12.64
N PHE A 79 -0.24 -13.88 13.78
CA PHE A 79 -0.35 -12.55 14.38
C PHE A 79 0.22 -11.44 13.47
N LYS A 80 1.39 -11.66 12.85
CA LYS A 80 1.96 -10.73 11.87
C LYS A 80 1.04 -10.54 10.67
N THR A 81 0.39 -11.61 10.20
CA THR A 81 -0.57 -11.56 9.09
C THR A 81 -1.81 -10.78 9.50
N PHE A 82 -2.33 -11.02 10.70
CA PHE A 82 -3.40 -10.21 11.29
C PHE A 82 -2.99 -8.73 11.37
N ALA A 83 -1.81 -8.41 11.90
CA ALA A 83 -1.32 -7.03 11.98
C ALA A 83 -1.15 -6.38 10.60
N CYS A 84 -0.61 -7.10 9.61
CA CYS A 84 -0.46 -6.59 8.24
C CYS A 84 -1.81 -6.36 7.55
N GLY A 85 -2.83 -7.16 7.86
CA GLY A 85 -4.19 -6.99 7.38
C GLY A 85 -4.92 -5.87 8.13
N PHE A 86 -5.09 -6.01 9.44
CA PHE A 86 -5.85 -5.07 10.25
C PHE A 86 -5.17 -3.69 10.36
N ILE A 87 -3.90 -3.62 10.77
CA ILE A 87 -3.20 -2.34 10.88
C ILE A 87 -2.80 -1.86 9.48
N GLY A 88 -2.07 -2.69 8.74
CA GLY A 88 -1.45 -2.32 7.49
C GLY A 88 -2.39 -2.07 6.32
N GLN A 89 -3.60 -2.66 6.32
CA GLN A 89 -4.64 -2.39 5.32
C GLN A 89 -5.82 -1.67 5.93
N ALA A 90 -6.38 -2.20 7.02
CA ALA A 90 -7.67 -1.77 7.50
C ALA A 90 -7.63 -0.37 8.13
N LEU A 91 -6.77 -0.19 9.13
CA LEU A 91 -6.54 1.11 9.74
C LEU A 91 -5.90 2.11 8.76
N PHE A 92 -4.99 1.64 7.89
CA PHE A 92 -4.44 2.49 6.81
C PHE A 92 -5.56 3.15 5.98
N SER A 93 -6.41 2.36 5.33
CA SER A 93 -7.46 2.95 4.48
C SER A 93 -8.49 3.71 5.29
N TYR A 94 -8.89 3.19 6.45
CA TYR A 94 -9.89 3.87 7.28
C TYR A 94 -9.45 5.25 7.73
N PHE A 95 -8.25 5.37 8.30
CA PHE A 95 -7.74 6.67 8.75
C PHE A 95 -7.47 7.63 7.59
N ALA A 96 -7.12 7.13 6.42
CA ALA A 96 -6.92 7.97 5.24
C ALA A 96 -8.23 8.46 4.59
N PHE A 97 -9.33 7.71 4.69
CA PHE A 97 -10.65 8.22 4.31
C PHE A 97 -11.24 9.14 5.41
N LEU A 98 -11.10 8.75 6.67
CA LEU A 98 -11.60 9.54 7.81
C LEU A 98 -10.88 10.89 7.93
N SER A 99 -9.61 10.99 7.55
CA SER A 99 -8.90 12.27 7.56
C SER A 99 -9.56 13.30 6.64
N LEU A 100 -10.18 12.87 5.53
CA LEU A 100 -10.83 13.76 4.56
C LEU A 100 -12.07 14.47 5.11
N ASP A 101 -12.60 14.02 6.26
CA ASP A 101 -13.68 14.72 6.96
C ASP A 101 -13.17 16.00 7.68
N TYR A 102 -11.86 16.11 7.90
CA TYR A 102 -11.23 17.18 8.71
C TYR A 102 -10.20 18.01 7.95
N ILE A 103 -9.59 17.44 6.91
CA ILE A 103 -8.55 18.09 6.12
C ILE A 103 -8.84 17.90 4.63
N THR A 104 -8.25 18.77 3.82
CA THR A 104 -8.38 18.69 2.37
C THR A 104 -7.67 17.44 1.83
N ALA A 105 -8.11 16.98 0.65
CA ALA A 105 -7.41 15.92 -0.09
C ALA A 105 -5.94 16.27 -0.35
N SER A 106 -5.65 17.57 -0.48
CA SER A 106 -4.30 18.09 -0.60
C SER A 106 -3.47 17.84 0.67
N GLU A 107 -3.93 18.31 1.83
CA GLU A 107 -3.22 18.07 3.09
C GLU A 107 -2.99 16.57 3.34
N ASN A 108 -4.02 15.75 3.07
CA ASN A 108 -3.90 14.29 3.15
C ASN A 108 -2.81 13.76 2.20
N GLY A 109 -2.78 14.22 0.94
CA GLY A 109 -1.80 13.82 -0.06
C GLY A 109 -0.36 14.16 0.34
N VAL A 110 -0.12 15.32 0.94
CA VAL A 110 1.21 15.70 1.48
C VAL A 110 1.65 14.72 2.56
N ILE A 111 0.75 14.41 3.50
CA ILE A 111 1.04 13.49 4.61
C ILE A 111 1.26 12.06 4.10
N MET A 112 0.50 11.60 3.10
CA MET A 112 0.73 10.31 2.44
C MET A 112 2.08 10.27 1.70
N GLY A 113 2.58 11.43 1.25
CA GLY A 113 3.94 11.59 0.73
C GLY A 113 5.05 11.24 1.74
N LEU A 114 4.74 11.13 3.04
CA LEU A 114 5.68 10.67 4.05
C LEU A 114 5.86 9.15 4.08
N ILE A 115 4.97 8.37 3.44
CA ILE A 115 5.03 6.89 3.43
C ILE A 115 6.44 6.38 3.08
N PRO A 116 7.13 6.87 2.03
CA PRO A 116 8.44 6.35 1.68
C PRO A 116 9.49 6.64 2.75
N ILE A 117 9.47 7.83 3.36
CA ILE A 117 10.37 8.17 4.47
C ILE A 117 10.09 7.29 5.69
N LEU A 118 8.83 7.01 5.98
CA LEU A 118 8.45 6.11 7.07
C LEU A 118 8.89 4.67 6.77
N ILE A 119 8.78 4.18 5.54
CA ILE A 119 9.29 2.86 5.13
C ILE A 119 10.81 2.81 5.32
N LEU A 120 11.55 3.82 4.84
CA LEU A 120 13.00 3.90 5.04
C LEU A 120 13.36 3.92 6.54
N SER A 121 12.58 4.65 7.35
CA SER A 121 12.77 4.71 8.80
C SER A 121 12.57 3.34 9.46
N VAL A 122 11.52 2.60 9.07
CA VAL A 122 11.30 1.22 9.50
C VAL A 122 12.45 0.31 9.06
N GLY A 123 12.93 0.46 7.83
CA GLY A 123 14.09 -0.26 7.32
C GLY A 123 15.34 0.00 8.16
N PHE A 124 15.61 1.25 8.51
CA PHE A 124 16.75 1.64 9.34
C PHE A 124 16.65 1.08 10.75
N PHE A 125 15.56 1.35 11.47
CA PHE A 125 15.42 1.02 12.89
C PHE A 125 15.11 -0.46 13.14
N ALA A 126 14.23 -1.08 12.34
CA ALA A 126 13.75 -2.44 12.59
C ALA A 126 14.48 -3.51 11.75
N ARG A 127 15.10 -3.13 10.63
CA ARG A 127 15.74 -4.07 9.69
C ARG A 127 17.24 -3.86 9.50
N GLY A 128 17.83 -2.85 10.14
CA GLY A 128 19.25 -2.55 10.04
C GLY A 128 19.70 -2.10 8.65
N ALA A 129 18.78 -1.62 7.81
CA ALA A 129 19.10 -1.07 6.50
C ALA A 129 19.96 0.18 6.64
N ARG A 130 20.94 0.36 5.74
CA ARG A 130 21.81 1.55 5.72
C ARG A 130 21.68 2.30 4.41
N PHE A 131 21.20 3.53 4.50
CA PHE A 131 21.00 4.41 3.36
C PHE A 131 22.19 5.34 3.16
N THR A 132 22.53 5.60 1.91
CA THR A 132 23.53 6.61 1.57
C THR A 132 22.94 8.01 1.74
N MET A 133 23.79 9.02 1.93
CA MET A 133 23.33 10.43 1.98
C MET A 133 22.60 10.84 0.70
N LEU A 134 22.97 10.24 -0.44
CA LEU A 134 22.26 10.47 -1.71
C LEU A 134 20.84 9.91 -1.70
N GLN A 135 20.62 8.74 -1.08
CA GLN A 135 19.27 8.17 -0.94
C GLN A 135 18.40 8.99 0.02
N LEU A 136 18.99 9.44 1.14
CA LEU A 136 18.28 10.31 2.08
C LEU A 136 17.93 11.66 1.44
N GLY A 137 18.88 12.27 0.74
CA GLY A 137 18.66 13.49 -0.02
C GLY A 137 17.59 13.33 -1.11
N ALA A 138 17.58 12.19 -1.80
CA ALA A 138 16.53 11.86 -2.77
C ALA A 138 15.16 11.67 -2.11
N ALA A 139 15.07 11.05 -0.95
CA ALA A 139 13.82 10.92 -0.20
C ALA A 139 13.27 12.30 0.23
N CYS A 140 14.14 13.17 0.76
CA CYS A 140 13.78 14.55 1.10
C CYS A 140 13.34 15.36 -0.14
N LEU A 141 14.04 15.20 -1.26
CA LEU A 141 13.70 15.87 -2.52
C LEU A 141 12.35 15.39 -3.06
N ALA A 142 12.07 14.09 -2.97
CA ALA A 142 10.77 13.53 -3.35
C ALA A 142 9.65 14.09 -2.49
N LEU A 143 9.83 14.16 -1.17
CA LEU A 143 8.86 14.77 -0.26
C LEU A 143 8.63 16.25 -0.59
N ALA A 144 9.70 17.01 -0.85
CA ALA A 144 9.58 18.42 -1.25
C ALA A 144 8.78 18.56 -2.55
N GLY A 145 9.04 17.71 -3.55
CA GLY A 145 8.29 17.67 -4.80
C GLY A 145 6.80 17.30 -4.60
N VAL A 146 6.50 16.32 -3.75
CA VAL A 146 5.11 15.97 -3.40
C VAL A 146 4.42 17.13 -2.68
N THR A 147 5.10 17.75 -1.72
CA THR A 147 4.58 18.91 -0.99
C THR A 147 4.26 20.05 -1.97
N MET A 148 5.19 20.36 -2.87
CA MET A 148 5.02 21.37 -3.91
C MET A 148 3.84 21.06 -4.85
N LEU A 149 3.66 19.79 -5.23
CA LEU A 149 2.59 19.35 -6.14
C LEU A 149 1.20 19.52 -5.53
N VAL A 150 1.09 19.25 -4.24
CA VAL A 150 -0.18 19.13 -3.54
C VAL A 150 -0.55 20.40 -2.77
N TYR A 151 0.42 21.29 -2.52
CA TYR A 151 0.21 22.57 -1.85
C TYR A 151 -0.82 23.44 -2.57
N VAL A 152 -1.81 23.91 -1.80
CA VAL A 152 -2.84 24.87 -2.24
C VAL A 152 -2.74 26.10 -1.35
N PRO A 153 -2.48 27.31 -1.89
CA PRO A 153 -2.25 28.53 -1.11
C PRO A 153 -3.40 28.95 -0.18
N GLU A 154 -4.63 28.51 -0.48
CA GLU A 154 -5.87 28.90 0.22
C GLU A 154 -6.45 27.78 1.08
N SER A 155 -5.65 26.81 1.55
CA SER A 155 -6.17 25.72 2.39
C SER A 155 -6.80 26.29 3.67
N SER A 156 -8.14 26.27 3.71
CA SER A 156 -9.00 26.86 4.73
C SER A 156 -9.11 26.04 6.03
N SER A 157 -8.24 25.05 6.23
CA SER A 157 -8.19 24.27 7.45
C SER A 157 -7.61 25.15 8.57
N GLY A 158 -8.33 25.28 9.68
CA GLY A 158 -7.98 26.13 10.82
C GLY A 158 -6.76 25.64 11.63
N GLY A 159 -5.62 25.41 10.99
CA GLY A 159 -4.40 24.89 11.59
C GLY A 159 -4.39 23.36 11.80
N PHE A 160 -3.43 22.89 12.60
CA PHE A 160 -3.27 21.46 12.91
C PHE A 160 -4.51 20.93 13.66
N ASN A 161 -5.04 19.79 13.19
CA ASN A 161 -6.27 19.20 13.70
C ASN A 161 -6.21 17.66 13.68
N LEU A 162 -7.30 17.00 14.09
CA LEU A 162 -7.38 15.54 14.15
C LEU A 162 -7.13 14.85 12.79
N GLY A 163 -7.53 15.45 11.67
CA GLY A 163 -7.30 14.89 10.33
C GLY A 163 -5.82 14.71 10.01
N HIS A 164 -4.97 15.63 10.46
CA HIS A 164 -3.52 15.52 10.31
C HIS A 164 -2.94 14.32 11.05
N VAL A 165 -3.41 14.09 12.29
CA VAL A 165 -3.02 12.92 13.10
C VAL A 165 -3.48 11.63 12.42
N LEU A 166 -4.73 11.59 11.94
CA LEU A 166 -5.30 10.42 11.26
C LEU A 166 -4.54 10.09 9.97
N ALA A 167 -4.26 11.08 9.12
CA ALA A 167 -3.49 10.89 7.90
C ALA A 167 -2.07 10.37 8.20
N PHE A 168 -1.43 10.88 9.26
CA PHE A 168 -0.10 10.39 9.66
C PHE A 168 -0.16 8.95 10.18
N LEU A 169 -1.13 8.64 11.05
CA LEU A 169 -1.34 7.27 11.56
C LEU A 169 -1.62 6.28 10.44
N SER A 170 -2.37 6.70 9.42
CA SER A 170 -2.57 5.91 8.22
C SER A 170 -1.24 5.62 7.52
N ALA A 171 -0.48 6.65 7.14
CA ALA A 171 0.81 6.50 6.48
C ALA A 171 1.77 5.59 7.28
N PHE A 172 1.79 5.76 8.60
CA PHE A 172 2.57 4.94 9.52
C PHE A 172 2.09 3.49 9.59
N ALA A 173 0.78 3.24 9.60
CA ALA A 173 0.20 1.90 9.60
C ALA A 173 0.61 1.11 8.34
N PHE A 174 0.59 1.76 7.17
CA PHE A 174 1.09 1.16 5.94
C PHE A 174 2.60 0.88 6.01
N ALA A 175 3.40 1.89 6.35
CA ALA A 175 4.86 1.81 6.36
C ALA A 175 5.39 0.77 7.36
N SER A 176 4.83 0.72 8.57
CA SER A 176 5.24 -0.20 9.64
C SER A 176 5.02 -1.68 9.29
N THR A 177 4.09 -1.98 8.39
CA THR A 177 3.78 -3.37 7.97
C THR A 177 4.42 -3.75 6.64
N ALA A 178 4.97 -2.81 5.87
CA ALA A 178 5.49 -3.05 4.52
C ALA A 178 6.57 -4.15 4.48
N TYR A 179 7.51 -4.09 5.41
CA TYR A 179 8.58 -5.08 5.53
C TYR A 179 8.08 -6.44 6.02
N THR A 180 7.19 -6.47 7.01
CA THR A 180 6.61 -7.72 7.52
C THR A 180 5.77 -8.41 6.45
N ARG A 181 5.05 -7.63 5.64
CA ARG A 181 4.30 -8.11 4.49
C ARG A 181 5.21 -8.78 3.45
N ALA A 182 6.39 -8.22 3.21
CA ALA A 182 7.39 -8.81 2.33
C ALA A 182 7.86 -10.18 2.84
N ASP A 183 8.29 -10.27 4.11
CA ASP A 183 8.74 -11.53 4.72
C ASP A 183 7.66 -12.63 4.65
N LEU A 184 6.41 -12.27 4.96
CA LEU A 184 5.29 -13.22 4.91
C LEU A 184 5.04 -13.71 3.48
N ALA A 185 5.11 -12.82 2.50
CA ALA A 185 4.91 -13.17 1.11
C ALA A 185 6.05 -14.02 0.53
N GLU A 186 7.28 -13.80 0.98
CA GLU A 186 8.43 -14.66 0.63
C GLU A 186 8.26 -16.06 1.22
N LYS A 187 7.81 -16.17 2.47
CA LYS A 187 7.64 -17.44 3.18
C LYS A 187 6.44 -18.28 2.70
N TYR A 188 5.29 -17.64 2.54
CA TYR A 188 4.00 -18.31 2.31
C TYR A 188 3.40 -18.07 0.92
N GLY A 189 4.11 -17.30 0.07
CA GLY A 189 3.61 -16.86 -1.23
C GLY A 189 2.70 -15.64 -1.14
N SER A 190 2.76 -14.79 -2.17
CA SER A 190 2.07 -13.49 -2.20
C SER A 190 0.54 -13.61 -2.18
N ILE A 191 -0.02 -14.54 -2.96
CA ILE A 191 -1.47 -14.71 -3.10
C ILE A 191 -2.07 -15.21 -1.78
N SER A 192 -1.50 -16.27 -1.21
CA SER A 192 -1.96 -16.84 0.06
C SER A 192 -1.87 -15.80 1.18
N THR A 193 -0.70 -15.16 1.34
CA THR A 193 -0.50 -14.15 2.38
C THR A 193 -1.50 -13.00 2.25
N MET A 194 -1.66 -12.42 1.06
CA MET A 194 -2.58 -11.30 0.87
C MET A 194 -4.04 -11.70 1.08
N TYR A 195 -4.45 -12.90 0.67
CA TYR A 195 -5.78 -13.43 0.94
C TYR A 195 -6.07 -13.42 2.44
N HIS A 196 -5.17 -13.99 3.25
CA HIS A 196 -5.35 -14.05 4.70
C HIS A 196 -5.35 -12.65 5.35
N GLN A 197 -4.50 -11.73 4.86
CA GLN A 197 -4.49 -10.35 5.34
C GLN A 197 -5.80 -9.61 5.06
N PHE A 198 -6.36 -9.75 3.85
CA PHE A 198 -7.64 -9.11 3.53
C PHE A 198 -8.82 -9.75 4.27
N ILE A 199 -8.77 -11.06 4.53
CA ILE A 199 -9.75 -11.72 5.41
C ILE A 199 -9.68 -11.12 6.82
N PHE A 200 -8.49 -10.99 7.41
CA PHE A 200 -8.35 -10.35 8.72
C PHE A 200 -8.81 -8.89 8.72
N ALA A 201 -8.54 -8.14 7.65
CA ALA A 201 -9.03 -6.77 7.49
C ALA A 201 -10.56 -6.72 7.44
N ALA A 202 -11.19 -7.58 6.62
CA ALA A 202 -12.64 -7.65 6.46
C ALA A 202 -13.32 -8.07 7.77
N VAL A 203 -12.86 -9.15 8.40
CA VAL A 203 -13.39 -9.65 9.69
C VAL A 203 -13.21 -8.60 10.79
N GLY A 204 -12.02 -7.99 10.89
CA GLY A 204 -11.76 -6.93 11.87
C GLY A 204 -12.71 -5.74 11.70
N PHE A 205 -12.96 -5.32 10.45
CA PHE A 205 -13.92 -4.25 10.19
C PHE A 205 -15.37 -4.68 10.35
N THR A 206 -15.72 -5.96 10.17
CA THR A 206 -17.06 -6.45 10.55
C THR A 206 -17.34 -6.16 12.03
N PHE A 207 -16.37 -6.42 12.91
CA PHE A 207 -16.51 -6.09 14.33
C PHE A 207 -16.62 -4.59 14.59
N VAL A 208 -15.88 -3.75 13.85
CA VAL A 208 -16.01 -2.29 13.94
C VAL A 208 -17.43 -1.86 13.52
N VAL A 209 -17.93 -2.34 12.38
CA VAL A 209 -19.27 -2.01 11.87
C VAL A 209 -20.35 -2.45 12.87
N LEU A 210 -20.23 -3.65 13.43
CA LEU A 210 -21.14 -4.16 14.46
C LEU A 210 -21.09 -3.34 15.75
N PHE A 211 -19.89 -2.99 16.23
CA PHE A 211 -19.70 -2.21 17.45
C PHE A 211 -20.31 -0.81 17.35
N TYR A 212 -20.21 -0.17 16.18
CA TYR A 212 -20.82 1.13 15.92
C TYR A 212 -22.31 1.05 15.53
N GLY A 213 -22.90 -0.14 15.48
CA GLY A 213 -24.31 -0.34 15.12
C GLY A 213 -24.65 0.11 13.70
N LEU A 214 -23.68 0.07 12.79
CA LEU A 214 -23.88 0.52 11.42
C LEU A 214 -24.80 -0.44 10.66
N ASP A 215 -25.68 0.15 9.85
CA ASP A 215 -26.61 -0.62 9.03
C ASP A 215 -25.91 -1.19 7.79
N PHE A 216 -25.74 -2.52 7.76
CA PHE A 216 -25.17 -3.23 6.62
C PHE A 216 -25.96 -3.02 5.32
N THR A 217 -27.23 -2.60 5.39
CA THR A 217 -28.01 -2.29 4.19
C THR A 217 -27.44 -1.10 3.41
N THR A 218 -26.68 -0.21 4.05
CA THR A 218 -25.98 0.88 3.36
C THR A 218 -24.94 0.36 2.35
N ALA A 219 -24.35 -0.82 2.55
CA ALA A 219 -23.50 -1.43 1.52
C ALA A 219 -24.28 -1.78 0.25
N LEU A 220 -25.57 -2.10 0.36
CA LEU A 220 -26.39 -2.38 -0.82
C LEU A 220 -26.54 -1.15 -1.70
N GLN A 221 -26.36 0.05 -1.15
CA GLN A 221 -26.38 1.29 -1.94
C GLN A 221 -25.21 1.36 -2.94
N ALA A 222 -24.11 0.63 -2.72
CA ALA A 222 -23.05 0.50 -3.74
C ALA A 222 -23.55 -0.14 -5.05
N PHE A 223 -24.65 -0.90 -5.00
CA PHE A 223 -25.18 -1.64 -6.14
C PHE A 223 -26.40 -0.97 -6.80
N THR A 224 -26.72 0.25 -6.40
CA THR A 224 -27.91 0.97 -6.89
C THR A 224 -27.68 1.76 -8.18
N SER A 225 -26.42 1.99 -8.57
CA SER A 225 -26.07 2.78 -9.76
C SER A 225 -24.85 2.18 -10.46
N PRO A 226 -24.78 2.20 -11.81
CA PRO A 226 -23.63 1.71 -12.56
C PRO A 226 -22.29 2.34 -12.14
N SER A 227 -22.28 3.64 -11.81
CA SER A 227 -21.06 4.34 -11.36
C SER A 227 -20.54 3.80 -10.03
N ARG A 228 -21.44 3.50 -9.08
CA ARG A 228 -21.11 2.94 -7.76
C ARG A 228 -20.64 1.50 -7.86
N ILE A 229 -21.30 0.70 -8.69
CA ILE A 229 -20.89 -0.69 -8.98
C ILE A 229 -19.48 -0.71 -9.56
N LEU A 230 -19.23 0.15 -10.55
CA LEU A 230 -17.90 0.27 -11.16
C LEU A 230 -16.86 0.72 -10.13
N SER A 231 -17.21 1.68 -9.27
CA SER A 231 -16.33 2.20 -8.22
C SER A 231 -15.91 1.11 -7.23
N ILE A 232 -16.87 0.34 -6.68
CA ILE A 232 -16.56 -0.72 -5.72
C ILE A 232 -15.81 -1.88 -6.38
N PHE A 233 -16.12 -2.19 -7.63
CA PHE A 233 -15.40 -3.18 -8.41
C PHE A 233 -13.93 -2.76 -8.62
N ILE A 234 -13.67 -1.54 -9.06
CA ILE A 234 -12.30 -1.02 -9.23
C ILE A 234 -11.56 -1.00 -7.89
N LEU A 235 -12.20 -0.50 -6.82
CA LEU A 235 -11.58 -0.40 -5.49
C LEU A 235 -11.24 -1.77 -4.88
N GLY A 236 -12.18 -2.71 -4.90
CA GLY A 236 -12.04 -4.02 -4.29
C GLY A 236 -11.18 -4.96 -5.12
N VAL A 237 -11.46 -5.09 -6.42
CA VAL A 237 -10.81 -6.06 -7.30
C VAL A 237 -9.42 -5.57 -7.73
N PHE A 238 -9.35 -4.40 -8.37
CA PHE A 238 -8.11 -3.93 -8.99
C PHE A 238 -7.19 -3.24 -7.99
N ILE A 239 -7.70 -2.22 -7.30
CA ILE A 239 -6.91 -1.38 -6.40
C ILE A 239 -6.54 -2.13 -5.11
N SER A 240 -7.29 -3.14 -4.68
CA SER A 240 -6.98 -3.90 -3.46
C SER A 240 -6.53 -5.34 -3.74
N GLY A 241 -7.37 -6.17 -4.36
CA GLY A 241 -7.01 -7.57 -4.61
C GLY A 241 -5.76 -7.73 -5.48
N ILE A 242 -5.83 -7.25 -6.73
CA ILE A 242 -4.79 -7.48 -7.75
C ILE A 242 -3.54 -6.62 -7.50
N SER A 243 -3.71 -5.34 -7.16
CA SER A 243 -2.61 -4.40 -7.00
C SER A 243 -1.58 -4.89 -5.98
N TYR A 244 -2.00 -5.51 -4.87
CA TYR A 244 -1.07 -5.96 -3.84
C TYR A 244 -0.21 -7.14 -4.31
N LEU A 245 -0.71 -7.96 -5.23
CA LEU A 245 0.10 -8.99 -5.87
C LEU A 245 1.20 -8.36 -6.74
N ILE A 246 0.86 -7.31 -7.48
CA ILE A 246 1.82 -6.55 -8.31
C ILE A 246 2.81 -5.78 -7.42
N TYR A 247 2.35 -5.23 -6.29
CA TYR A 247 3.18 -4.55 -5.30
C TYR A 247 4.23 -5.50 -4.73
N ILE A 248 3.82 -6.70 -4.32
CA ILE A 248 4.75 -7.73 -3.83
C ILE A 248 5.67 -8.23 -4.94
N TYR A 249 5.18 -8.37 -6.17
CA TYR A 249 6.01 -8.69 -7.33
C TYR A 249 7.12 -7.62 -7.54
N GLY A 250 6.80 -6.34 -7.32
CA GLY A 250 7.74 -5.23 -7.29
C GLY A 250 8.74 -5.38 -6.15
N ILE A 251 8.26 -5.58 -4.91
CA ILE A 251 9.11 -5.77 -3.72
C ILE A 251 10.13 -6.89 -3.93
N ASN A 252 9.70 -8.04 -4.46
CA ASN A 252 10.57 -9.21 -4.67
C ASN A 252 11.70 -8.93 -5.68
N ARG A 253 11.64 -7.85 -6.46
CA ARG A 253 12.62 -7.50 -7.51
C ARG A 253 13.41 -6.23 -7.24
N VAL A 254 12.80 -5.24 -6.60
CA VAL A 254 13.44 -3.92 -6.35
C VAL A 254 13.56 -3.59 -4.86
N GLY A 255 13.09 -4.47 -3.98
CA GLY A 255 13.11 -4.30 -2.53
C GLY A 255 11.95 -3.45 -2.00
N VAL A 256 11.74 -3.53 -0.69
CA VAL A 256 10.71 -2.77 0.04
C VAL A 256 10.93 -1.26 -0.10
N ASP A 257 12.16 -0.79 0.11
CA ASP A 257 12.50 0.64 0.03
C ASP A 257 12.32 1.22 -1.37
N GLY A 258 12.77 0.47 -2.39
CA GLY A 258 12.66 0.89 -3.79
C GLY A 258 11.20 0.97 -4.24
N THR A 259 10.41 -0.04 -3.88
CA THR A 259 8.96 -0.05 -4.17
C THR A 259 8.24 1.05 -3.38
N GLY A 260 8.62 1.26 -2.11
CA GLY A 260 8.11 2.35 -1.28
C GLY A 260 8.38 3.72 -1.90
N MET A 261 9.58 3.97 -2.41
CA MET A 261 9.92 5.23 -3.09
C MET A 261 9.07 5.50 -4.34
N ALA A 262 8.63 4.45 -5.06
CA ALA A 262 7.72 4.62 -6.19
C ALA A 262 6.31 5.10 -5.77
N LEU A 263 5.93 4.94 -4.50
CA LEU A 263 4.65 5.44 -3.98
C LEU A 263 4.58 6.97 -3.92
N ASN A 264 5.70 7.69 -4.01
CA ASN A 264 5.69 9.15 -4.23
C ASN A 264 5.02 9.55 -5.56
N LEU A 265 4.73 8.60 -6.45
CA LEU A 265 3.96 8.84 -7.67
C LEU A 265 2.44 8.84 -7.43
N MET A 266 1.96 8.44 -6.23
CA MET A 266 0.53 8.47 -5.90
C MET A 266 -0.08 9.87 -6.04
N PRO A 267 0.50 10.94 -5.47
CA PRO A 267 -0.03 12.30 -5.64
C PRO A 267 -0.06 12.76 -7.10
N LEU A 268 0.90 12.31 -7.91
CA LEU A 268 0.92 12.59 -9.35
C LEU A 268 -0.24 11.89 -10.08
N ALA A 269 -0.55 10.65 -9.73
CA ALA A 269 -1.70 9.95 -10.28
C ALA A 269 -3.02 10.61 -9.90
N SER A 270 -3.18 10.98 -8.63
CA SER A 270 -4.35 11.70 -8.14
C SER A 270 -4.54 13.01 -8.92
N PHE A 271 -3.46 13.79 -9.08
CA PHE A 271 -3.50 15.04 -9.84
C PHE A 271 -3.81 14.81 -11.32
N ALA A 272 -3.17 13.84 -11.97
CA ALA A 272 -3.43 13.53 -13.38
C ALA A 272 -4.90 13.13 -13.61
N LEU A 273 -5.45 12.30 -12.72
CA LEU A 273 -6.85 11.88 -12.80
C LEU A 273 -7.80 13.06 -12.50
N ALA A 274 -7.48 13.89 -11.51
CA ALA A 274 -8.24 15.11 -11.22
C ALA A 274 -8.23 16.07 -12.42
N ALA A 275 -7.08 16.32 -13.04
CA ALA A 275 -7.00 17.18 -14.23
C ALA A 275 -7.81 16.63 -15.42
N LEU A 276 -7.80 15.31 -15.64
CA LEU A 276 -8.56 14.67 -16.71
C LEU A 276 -10.09 14.69 -16.47
N VAL A 277 -10.52 14.53 -15.22
CA VAL A 277 -11.95 14.43 -14.86
C VAL A 277 -12.56 15.81 -14.59
N LEU A 278 -11.83 16.70 -13.92
CA LEU A 278 -12.29 18.01 -13.45
C LEU A 278 -11.82 19.15 -14.37
N SER A 279 -11.07 18.86 -15.44
CA SER A 279 -10.49 19.87 -16.36
C SER A 279 -9.64 20.94 -15.65
N GLU A 280 -8.96 20.57 -14.56
CA GLU A 280 -8.05 21.49 -13.87
C GLU A 280 -6.87 21.89 -14.77
N PRO A 281 -6.47 23.18 -14.78
CA PRO A 281 -5.35 23.63 -15.58
C PRO A 281 -4.03 23.05 -15.08
N PHE A 282 -3.24 22.48 -16.00
CA PHE A 282 -1.85 22.14 -15.76
C PHE A 282 -1.02 23.41 -15.62
N THR A 283 -0.70 23.78 -14.38
CA THR A 283 0.18 24.92 -14.12
C THR A 283 1.64 24.50 -14.26
N THR A 284 2.49 25.41 -14.72
CA THR A 284 3.95 25.20 -14.81
C THR A 284 4.53 24.75 -13.47
N TRP A 285 3.98 25.26 -12.36
CA TRP A 285 4.33 24.86 -11.00
C TRP A 285 4.14 23.35 -10.77
N LYS A 286 2.97 22.80 -11.12
CA LYS A 286 2.69 21.36 -10.97
C LYS A 286 3.61 20.51 -11.86
N CYS A 287 3.94 20.97 -13.07
CA CYS A 287 4.90 20.28 -13.94
C CYS A 287 6.31 20.21 -13.33
N VAL A 288 6.79 21.29 -12.71
CA VAL A 288 8.09 21.30 -12.02
C VAL A 288 8.08 20.34 -10.83
N ALA A 289 7.02 20.34 -10.03
CA ALA A 289 6.87 19.43 -8.90
C ALA A 289 6.94 17.95 -9.33
N ILE A 290 6.26 17.60 -10.42
CA ILE A 290 6.31 16.26 -11.04
C ILE A 290 7.74 15.89 -11.45
N ALA A 291 8.43 16.80 -12.14
CA ALA A 291 9.80 16.58 -12.57
C ALA A 291 10.74 16.34 -11.39
N ILE A 292 10.56 17.05 -10.27
CA ILE A 292 11.31 16.86 -9.03
C ILE A 292 11.06 15.47 -8.46
N VAL A 293 9.80 15.04 -8.32
CA VAL A 293 9.45 13.71 -7.78
C VAL A 293 10.05 12.59 -8.61
N VAL A 294 9.92 12.67 -9.93
CA VAL A 294 10.46 11.65 -10.85
C VAL A 294 11.99 11.64 -10.81
N SER A 295 12.63 12.81 -10.79
CA SER A 295 14.09 12.92 -10.68
C SER A 295 14.61 12.35 -9.37
N ALA A 296 13.95 12.64 -8.26
CA ALA A 296 14.28 12.11 -6.94
C ALA A 296 14.18 10.58 -6.92
N LEU A 297 13.12 10.01 -7.49
CA LEU A 297 12.99 8.56 -7.64
C LEU A 297 14.16 7.98 -8.46
N MET A 298 14.50 8.58 -9.61
CA MET A 298 15.61 8.13 -10.44
C MET A 298 16.96 8.20 -9.71
N ILE A 299 17.21 9.26 -8.95
CA ILE A 299 18.42 9.41 -8.12
C ILE A 299 18.44 8.30 -7.07
N PHE A 300 17.33 8.05 -6.38
CA PHE A 300 17.23 7.00 -5.38
C PHE A 300 17.51 5.60 -5.98
N VAL A 301 16.96 5.30 -7.15
CA VAL A 301 17.16 4.01 -7.86
C VAL A 301 18.63 3.80 -8.25
N LYS A 302 19.31 4.87 -8.67
CA LYS A 302 20.71 4.82 -9.10
C LYS A 302 21.67 4.78 -7.92
N ALA A 303 21.29 5.36 -6.79
CA ALA A 303 22.07 5.31 -5.57
C ALA A 303 22.11 3.87 -5.03
N LYS A 304 23.30 3.30 -4.87
CA LYS A 304 23.46 1.98 -4.25
C LYS A 304 23.22 2.10 -2.75
N ALA A 305 22.18 1.45 -2.24
CA ALA A 305 22.06 1.15 -0.81
C ALA A 305 23.27 0.30 -0.37
N LYS A 306 23.83 0.56 0.81
CA LYS A 306 24.73 -0.41 1.43
C LYS A 306 23.83 -1.54 1.94
N ALA A 307 24.02 -2.74 1.38
CA ALA A 307 23.28 -3.92 1.83
C ALA A 307 23.40 -4.06 3.35
N PRO A 308 22.35 -4.52 4.06
CA PRO A 308 22.50 -4.94 5.44
C PRO A 308 23.64 -5.97 5.51
N ALA A 309 24.44 -5.93 6.57
CA ALA A 309 25.46 -6.95 6.79
C ALA A 309 24.75 -8.32 6.84
N ALA A 310 24.87 -9.11 5.78
CA ALA A 310 24.40 -10.49 5.79
C ALA A 310 25.16 -11.23 6.88
N ASN A 311 24.43 -11.76 7.87
CA ASN A 311 25.01 -12.61 8.90
C ASN A 311 25.46 -13.93 8.23
N PRO A 312 26.76 -14.30 8.21
CA PRO A 312 27.26 -15.46 7.47
C PRO A 312 26.85 -16.84 8.02
N LYS A 313 25.88 -16.93 8.95
CA LYS A 313 25.66 -18.13 9.76
C LYS A 313 24.62 -19.14 9.24
N ASN A 314 24.22 -19.08 7.96
CA ASN A 314 23.47 -20.18 7.32
C ASN A 314 24.34 -21.11 6.46
N CYS A 315 25.68 -21.05 6.60
CA CYS A 315 26.55 -22.18 6.24
C CYS A 315 26.47 -23.27 7.32
N ILE A 316 25.36 -23.99 7.38
CA ILE A 316 25.36 -25.37 7.87
C ILE A 316 24.73 -26.21 6.76
N LYS A 317 25.59 -26.73 5.89
CA LYS A 317 25.30 -28.00 5.22
C LYS A 317 25.24 -29.05 6.32
N PRO A 318 24.19 -29.88 6.44
CA PRO A 318 24.39 -31.19 7.00
C PRO A 318 25.23 -31.98 6.00
N GLU A 319 26.50 -32.12 6.33
CA GLU A 319 27.38 -33.13 5.79
C GLU A 319 26.78 -34.49 6.17
N VAL A 320 26.01 -35.08 5.25
CA VAL A 320 25.68 -36.50 5.32
C VAL A 320 26.94 -37.23 4.84
N ALA A 321 27.90 -37.39 5.75
CA ALA A 321 28.68 -38.62 5.79
C ALA A 321 27.71 -39.70 6.26
N GLY A 322 27.45 -40.76 5.52
CA GLY A 322 28.46 -41.70 5.06
C GLY A 322 28.16 -43.00 5.80
N GLU A 323 27.80 -44.02 5.03
CA GLU A 323 27.53 -45.40 5.41
C GLU A 323 28.48 -45.94 6.49
N MET A 324 27.92 -46.66 7.47
CA MET A 324 28.28 -48.01 7.93
C MET A 324 27.36 -48.43 9.08
#